data_AF-A0A1F8UKF0-F1
#
_entry.id   AF-A0A1F8UKF0-F1
#
_cell.length_a   1.000
_cell.length_b   1.000
_cell.length_c   1.000
_cell.angle_alpha   90.00
_cell.angle_beta   90.00
_cell.angle_gamma   90.00
#
_symmetry.space_group_name_H-M   'P 1'
#
loop_
_entity.id
_entity.type
_entity.pdbx_description
1 polymer ?
#
loop_
_entity_poly.entity_id
_entity_poly.type
_entity_poly.pdbx_seq_one_letter_code
_entity_poly.pdbx_strand_id
1 'polypeptide(L)'
;MANVIRQTLTANVIPESQYGVGYDVIKIDTLFETDTPIPQDMAWYIPAGPVIPQYIIDLIEKSGQEIPYLHPIPASYFEGVEDVQIQAASGNEEEVLKDVSRLLLESVLKKVVFTPINGNVYQYSYEIKAQADQNGNFKFKFSIPLKGLGYQGMNEVSADIILPKGANLDAAVTQGQDPNGNVIEEQVVSTNTNRKVVSFYYKTDPEFIVSYRY
;
A
#
# COMPACT_ATOMS: atom_id res chain seq x y z
N MET A 1 -18.40 -0.26 -12.93
CA MET A 1 -17.17 -0.05 -12.15
C MET A 1 -16.36 0.99 -12.88
N ALA A 2 -15.96 2.07 -12.20
CA ALA A 2 -15.12 3.10 -12.81
C ALA A 2 -13.74 2.54 -13.12
N ASN A 3 -13.17 2.90 -14.27
CA ASN A 3 -11.83 2.48 -14.67
C ASN A 3 -10.84 3.62 -14.43
N VAL A 4 -9.71 3.33 -13.79
CA VAL A 4 -8.58 4.27 -13.73
C VAL A 4 -8.08 4.51 -15.16
N ILE A 5 -7.78 5.74 -15.53
CA ILE A 5 -7.15 6.12 -16.82
C ILE A 5 -5.70 6.56 -16.60
N ARG A 6 -5.47 7.31 -15.52
CA ARG A 6 -4.14 7.78 -15.12
C ARG A 6 -4.02 7.71 -13.63
N GLN A 7 -2.83 7.36 -13.14
CA GLN A 7 -2.52 7.43 -11.72
C GLN A 7 -1.04 7.75 -11.50
N THR A 8 -0.79 8.73 -10.66
CA THR A 8 0.56 9.08 -10.20
C THR A 8 0.59 8.97 -8.69
N LEU A 9 1.55 8.20 -8.20
CA LEU A 9 1.87 8.06 -6.78
C LEU A 9 3.21 8.73 -6.49
N THR A 10 3.28 9.50 -5.42
CA THR A 10 4.54 10.00 -4.87
C THR A 10 4.64 9.55 -3.41
N ALA A 11 5.74 8.90 -3.07
CA ALA A 11 6.07 8.54 -1.70
C ALA A 11 7.31 9.32 -1.24
N ASN A 12 7.22 10.01 -0.11
CA ASN A 12 8.36 10.69 0.51
C ASN A 12 8.66 10.06 1.87
N VAL A 13 9.86 9.50 2.00
CA VAL A 13 10.32 8.86 3.23
C VAL A 13 11.01 9.89 4.13
N ILE A 14 10.51 10.00 5.36
CA ILE A 14 11.01 10.90 6.39
C ILE A 14 11.78 10.05 7.42
N PRO A 15 13.10 10.26 7.57
CA PRO A 15 13.99 9.42 8.37
C PRO A 15 13.88 9.71 9.87
N GLU A 16 12.67 9.66 10.45
CA GLU A 16 12.49 9.89 11.89
C GLU A 16 13.31 8.91 12.74
N SER A 17 13.58 7.71 12.21
CA SER A 17 14.38 6.70 12.91
C SER A 17 15.83 7.11 13.17
N GLN A 18 16.41 7.96 12.32
CA GLN A 18 17.75 8.52 12.56
C GLN A 18 17.79 9.46 13.76
N TYR A 19 16.64 9.90 14.26
CA TYR A 19 16.51 10.81 15.39
C TYR A 19 15.94 10.12 16.65
N GLY A 20 16.03 8.79 16.72
CA GLY A 20 15.65 8.01 17.90
C GLY A 20 14.16 7.62 17.95
N VAL A 21 13.39 7.88 16.89
CA VAL A 21 12.03 7.37 16.74
C VAL A 21 12.10 5.90 16.27
N GLY A 22 11.21 5.02 16.73
CA GLY A 22 11.26 3.60 16.37
C GLY A 22 10.81 3.24 14.94
N TYR A 23 10.63 4.23 14.06
CA TYR A 23 10.07 4.09 12.72
C TYR A 23 10.45 5.28 11.83
N ASP A 24 10.32 5.09 10.52
CA ASP A 24 10.28 6.18 9.53
C ASP A 24 8.83 6.47 9.13
N VAL A 25 8.57 7.70 8.69
CA VAL A 25 7.25 8.10 8.17
C VAL A 25 7.31 8.14 6.65
N ILE A 26 6.43 7.38 5.99
CA ILE A 26 6.28 7.41 4.53
C ILE A 26 5.00 8.18 4.24
N LYS A 27 5.14 9.37 3.66
CA LYS A 27 4.01 10.17 3.18
C LYS A 27 3.70 9.76 1.75
N ILE A 28 2.49 9.27 1.52
CA ILE A 28 2.02 8.86 0.20
C ILE A 28 0.97 9.86 -0.25
N ASP A 29 1.20 10.41 -1.44
CA ASP A 29 0.28 11.29 -2.16
C ASP A 29 -0.06 10.61 -3.49
N THR A 30 -1.34 10.55 -3.84
CA THR A 30 -1.79 9.97 -5.10
C THR A 30 -2.81 10.86 -5.78
N LEU A 31 -2.60 11.08 -7.08
CA LEU A 31 -3.53 11.72 -7.99
C LEU A 31 -3.97 10.69 -9.02
N PHE A 32 -5.27 10.55 -9.25
CA PHE A 32 -5.76 9.61 -10.26
C PHE A 32 -7.02 10.13 -10.96
N GLU A 33 -7.21 9.68 -12.19
CA GLU A 33 -8.33 10.04 -13.06
C GLU A 33 -9.08 8.76 -13.44
N THR A 34 -10.42 8.82 -13.47
CA THR A 34 -11.27 7.72 -13.92
C THR A 34 -12.12 8.08 -15.14
N ASP A 35 -12.53 7.08 -15.91
CA ASP A 35 -13.39 7.24 -17.09
C ASP A 35 -14.81 7.72 -16.76
N THR A 36 -15.29 7.33 -15.59
CA THR A 36 -16.61 7.61 -15.04
C THR A 36 -16.48 7.95 -13.56
N PRO A 37 -17.41 8.72 -12.97
CA PRO A 37 -17.37 9.03 -11.55
C PRO A 37 -17.37 7.76 -10.70
N ILE A 38 -16.54 7.74 -9.64
CA ILE A 38 -16.59 6.71 -8.61
C ILE A 38 -17.95 6.78 -7.91
N PRO A 39 -18.70 5.66 -7.81
CA PRO A 39 -19.95 5.60 -7.06
C PRO A 39 -19.76 6.01 -5.59
N GLN A 40 -20.69 6.80 -5.03
CA GLN A 40 -20.57 7.37 -3.68
C GLN A 40 -20.70 6.35 -2.54
N ASP A 41 -21.20 5.16 -2.85
CA ASP A 41 -21.28 4.01 -1.96
C ASP A 41 -19.97 3.21 -1.88
N MET A 42 -19.01 3.46 -2.80
CA MET A 42 -17.69 2.85 -2.72
C MET A 42 -16.83 3.57 -1.69
N ALA A 43 -16.19 2.77 -0.84
CA ALA A 43 -15.28 3.23 0.20
C ALA A 43 -14.00 2.41 0.20
N TRP A 44 -12.94 3.01 0.73
CA TRP A 44 -11.65 2.38 0.94
C TRP A 44 -11.21 2.57 2.38
N TYR A 45 -10.31 1.72 2.83
CA TYR A 45 -9.59 1.86 4.09
C TYR A 45 -8.15 2.24 3.77
N ILE A 46 -7.67 3.32 4.38
CA ILE A 46 -6.29 3.80 4.29
C ILE A 46 -5.61 3.73 5.66
N PRO A 47 -4.28 3.64 5.73
CA PRO A 47 -3.55 3.75 6.99
C PRO A 47 -3.94 5.00 7.79
N ALA A 48 -4.22 4.81 9.08
CA ALA A 48 -4.70 5.88 9.95
C ALA A 48 -3.58 6.63 10.70
N GLY A 49 -2.31 6.27 10.48
CA GLY A 49 -1.15 6.91 11.10
C GLY A 49 -0.57 6.26 12.37
N PRO A 50 -1.22 5.35 13.13
CA PRO A 50 -0.53 4.54 14.12
C PRO A 50 0.49 3.59 13.51
N VAL A 51 1.48 3.19 14.31
CA VAL A 51 2.34 2.05 13.98
C VAL A 51 1.48 0.80 14.08
N ILE A 52 1.44 -0.01 13.02
CA ILE A 52 0.80 -1.32 13.10
C ILE A 52 1.67 -2.22 13.97
N PRO A 53 1.17 -2.75 15.11
CA PRO A 53 1.94 -3.64 15.95
C PRO A 53 2.38 -4.89 15.18
N GLN A 54 3.62 -5.34 15.40
CA GLN A 54 4.19 -6.50 14.70
C GLN A 54 3.32 -7.77 14.83
N TYR A 55 2.67 -8.00 15.97
CA TYR A 55 1.81 -9.16 16.13
C TYR A 55 0.58 -9.16 15.20
N ILE A 56 0.10 -7.98 14.77
CA ILE A 56 -0.97 -7.87 13.77
C ILE A 56 -0.42 -8.23 12.39
N ILE A 57 0.76 -7.72 12.05
CA ILE A 57 1.48 -8.05 10.80
C ILE A 57 1.70 -9.56 10.71
N ASP A 58 2.26 -10.17 11.75
CA ASP A 58 2.54 -11.60 11.81
C ASP A 58 1.27 -12.46 11.65
N LEU A 59 0.13 -12.01 12.21
CA LEU A 59 -1.14 -12.73 12.08
C LEU A 59 -1.72 -12.65 10.67
N ILE A 60 -1.64 -11.46 10.05
CA ILE A 60 -2.06 -11.24 8.66
C ILE A 60 -1.24 -12.13 7.73
N GLU A 61 0.09 -12.13 7.86
CA GLU A 61 0.98 -12.98 7.06
C GLU A 61 0.67 -14.47 7.24
N LYS A 62 0.46 -14.92 8.49
CA LYS A 62 0.07 -16.31 8.79
C LYS A 62 -1.29 -16.70 8.21
N SER A 63 -2.23 -15.76 8.10
CA SER A 63 -3.54 -16.01 7.50
C SER A 63 -3.50 -16.14 5.98
N GLY A 64 -2.32 -16.04 5.36
CA GLY A 64 -2.16 -16.05 3.90
C GLY A 64 -2.63 -14.76 3.22
N GLN A 65 -2.84 -13.69 3.99
CA GLN A 65 -3.28 -12.40 3.47
C GLN A 65 -2.06 -11.54 3.11
N GLU A 66 -1.96 -11.11 1.86
CA GLU A 66 -0.83 -10.34 1.33
C GLU A 66 -0.89 -8.83 1.64
N ILE A 67 -1.52 -8.45 2.76
CA ILE A 67 -1.75 -7.04 3.13
C ILE A 67 -0.69 -6.38 4.02
N PRO A 68 0.50 -6.92 4.34
CA PRO A 68 1.23 -6.34 5.47
C PRO A 68 1.81 -4.94 5.19
N TYR A 69 1.60 -4.37 3.99
CA TYR A 69 2.24 -3.13 3.59
C TYR A 69 1.32 -2.23 2.72
N LEU A 70 0.18 -1.85 3.28
CA LEU A 70 -0.49 -0.54 3.20
C LEU A 70 -0.54 0.24 1.86
N HIS A 71 -1.39 -0.25 0.97
CA HIS A 71 -2.12 0.54 -0.04
C HIS A 71 -3.59 0.72 0.41
N PRO A 72 -4.38 1.61 -0.21
CA PRO A 72 -5.81 1.67 0.07
C PRO A 72 -6.51 0.33 -0.25
N ILE A 73 -7.34 -0.13 0.68
CA ILE A 73 -8.03 -1.42 0.60
C ILE A 73 -9.51 -1.15 0.32
N PRO A 74 -10.13 -1.77 -0.72
CA PRO A 74 -11.57 -1.65 -0.94
C PRO A 74 -12.36 -2.11 0.29
N ALA A 75 -13.43 -1.42 0.67
CA ALA A 75 -14.24 -1.79 1.81
C ALA A 75 -14.85 -3.19 1.71
N SER A 76 -15.07 -3.68 0.48
CA SER A 76 -15.53 -5.05 0.22
C SER A 76 -14.57 -6.13 0.69
N TYR A 77 -13.31 -5.79 0.98
CA TYR A 77 -12.34 -6.71 1.57
C TYR A 77 -12.77 -7.20 2.97
N PHE A 78 -13.53 -6.38 3.70
CA PHE A 78 -14.01 -6.69 5.05
C PHE A 78 -15.43 -7.27 5.05
N GLU A 79 -16.05 -7.50 3.89
CA GLU A 79 -17.34 -8.18 3.82
C GLU A 79 -17.21 -9.64 4.25
N GLY A 80 -18.17 -10.13 5.05
CA GLY A 80 -18.26 -11.52 5.47
C GLY A 80 -17.60 -11.80 6.83
N VAL A 81 -16.81 -10.87 7.38
CA VAL A 81 -16.13 -11.05 8.67
C VAL A 81 -17.09 -11.15 9.86
N GLU A 82 -18.37 -10.80 9.66
CA GLU A 82 -19.39 -10.82 10.69
C GLU A 82 -19.73 -12.24 11.16
N ASP A 83 -19.40 -13.27 10.38
CA ASP A 83 -19.69 -14.67 10.70
C ASP A 83 -18.61 -15.37 11.53
N VAL A 84 -17.57 -14.65 11.97
CA VAL A 84 -16.44 -15.21 12.75
C VAL A 84 -16.88 -16.05 13.96
N GLN A 85 -17.96 -15.67 14.64
CA GLN A 85 -18.51 -16.44 15.76
C GLN A 85 -19.13 -17.77 15.30
N ILE A 86 -19.74 -17.79 14.12
CA ILE A 86 -20.31 -18.99 13.49
C ILE A 86 -19.17 -19.91 13.03
N GLN A 87 -18.12 -19.36 12.41
CA GLN A 87 -16.93 -20.12 12.01
C GLN A 87 -16.21 -20.73 13.22
N ALA A 88 -16.13 -19.99 14.33
CA ALA A 88 -15.57 -20.50 15.58
C ALA A 88 -16.42 -21.65 16.17
N ALA A 89 -17.75 -21.50 16.18
CA ALA A 89 -18.66 -22.53 16.69
C ALA A 89 -18.64 -23.82 15.85
N SER A 90 -18.34 -23.72 14.55
CA SER A 90 -18.21 -24.87 13.65
C SER A 90 -16.82 -25.52 13.68
N GLY A 91 -15.84 -24.92 14.38
CA GLY A 91 -14.46 -25.40 14.44
C GLY A 91 -13.63 -25.10 13.19
N ASN A 92 -14.04 -24.13 12.37
CA ASN A 92 -13.33 -23.72 11.15
C ASN A 92 -12.20 -22.73 11.47
N GLU A 93 -11.08 -23.24 12.00
CA GLU A 93 -9.93 -22.43 12.43
C GLU A 93 -9.35 -21.54 11.32
N GLU A 94 -9.34 -22.02 10.07
CA GLU A 94 -8.78 -21.27 8.93
C GLU A 94 -9.57 -20.00 8.62
N GLU A 95 -10.90 -20.08 8.55
CA GLU A 95 -11.74 -18.90 8.32
C GLU A 95 -11.74 -17.97 9.53
N VAL A 96 -11.74 -18.50 10.76
CA VAL A 96 -11.58 -17.68 11.97
C VAL A 96 -10.27 -16.88 11.91
N LEU A 97 -9.17 -17.51 11.53
CA LEU A 97 -7.88 -16.82 11.39
C LEU A 97 -7.95 -15.72 10.33
N LYS A 98 -8.59 -15.96 9.19
CA LYS A 98 -8.78 -14.94 8.14
C LYS A 98 -9.62 -13.77 8.65
N ASP A 99 -10.76 -14.02 9.28
CA ASP A 99 -11.68 -12.97 9.75
C ASP A 99 -11.07 -12.14 10.86
N VAL A 100 -10.42 -12.78 11.85
CA VAL A 100 -9.74 -12.09 12.94
C VAL A 100 -8.62 -11.20 12.40
N SER A 101 -7.82 -11.68 11.44
CA SER A 101 -6.79 -10.87 10.79
C SER A 101 -7.37 -9.63 10.10
N ARG A 102 -8.51 -9.78 9.39
CA ARG A 102 -9.20 -8.65 8.74
C ARG A 102 -9.73 -7.66 9.76
N LEU A 103 -10.39 -8.11 10.82
CA LEU A 103 -10.92 -7.24 11.88
C LEU A 103 -9.82 -6.47 12.61
N LEU A 104 -8.69 -7.13 12.91
CA LEU A 104 -7.54 -6.46 13.51
C LEU A 104 -6.94 -5.42 12.57
N LEU A 105 -6.83 -5.73 11.27
CA LEU A 105 -6.40 -4.77 10.27
C LEU A 105 -7.37 -3.58 10.18
N GLU A 106 -8.68 -3.81 10.15
CA GLU A 106 -9.69 -2.75 10.12
C GLU A 106 -9.52 -1.77 11.29
N SER A 107 -9.16 -2.29 12.48
CA SER A 107 -8.98 -1.49 13.70
C SER A 107 -7.85 -0.45 13.64
N VAL A 108 -6.89 -0.62 12.72
CA VAL A 108 -5.73 0.28 12.54
C VAL A 108 -5.82 1.13 11.27
N LEU A 109 -6.94 1.04 10.54
CA LEU A 109 -7.20 1.77 9.31
C LEU A 109 -8.31 2.81 9.50
N LYS A 110 -8.38 3.75 8.56
CA LYS A 110 -9.42 4.77 8.48
C LYS A 110 -10.21 4.57 7.20
N LYS A 111 -11.53 4.44 7.33
CA LYS A 111 -12.46 4.44 6.20
C LYS A 111 -12.52 5.81 5.54
N VAL A 112 -12.46 5.85 4.21
CA VAL A 112 -12.53 7.03 3.37
C VAL A 112 -13.42 6.79 2.16
N VAL A 113 -14.10 7.84 1.72
CA VAL A 113 -14.81 7.89 0.43
C VAL A 113 -14.10 8.95 -0.40
N PHE A 114 -13.66 8.60 -1.60
CA PHE A 114 -12.92 9.54 -2.45
C PHE A 114 -13.87 10.56 -3.06
N THR A 115 -13.60 11.84 -2.81
CA THR A 115 -14.32 12.96 -3.40
C THR A 115 -13.52 13.54 -4.57
N PRO A 116 -14.13 13.82 -5.72
CA PRO A 116 -13.40 14.39 -6.85
C PRO A 116 -12.94 15.82 -6.55
N ILE A 117 -11.75 16.17 -7.00
CA ILE A 117 -11.22 17.54 -6.97
C ILE A 117 -11.64 18.34 -8.20
N ASN A 118 -11.84 17.68 -9.34
CA ASN A 118 -12.33 18.27 -10.59
C ASN A 118 -12.78 17.16 -11.57
N GLY A 119 -14.04 17.16 -12.01
CA GLY A 119 -14.56 16.10 -12.89
C GLY A 119 -14.40 14.71 -12.25
N ASN A 120 -13.74 13.79 -12.96
CA ASN A 120 -13.41 12.44 -12.48
C ASN A 120 -11.95 12.33 -11.99
N VAL A 121 -11.37 13.45 -11.52
CA VAL A 121 -10.03 13.49 -10.95
C VAL A 121 -10.13 13.49 -9.43
N TYR A 122 -9.34 12.63 -8.79
CA TYR A 122 -9.35 12.37 -7.37
C TYR A 122 -7.93 12.50 -6.82
N GLN A 123 -7.84 12.96 -5.57
CA GLN A 123 -6.60 13.02 -4.83
C GLN A 123 -6.81 12.43 -3.45
N TYR A 124 -5.83 11.66 -2.97
CA TYR A 124 -5.78 11.21 -1.59
C TYR A 124 -4.35 11.11 -1.09
N SER A 125 -4.20 11.23 0.23
CA SER A 125 -2.92 11.15 0.90
C SER A 125 -3.04 10.41 2.22
N TYR A 126 -2.00 9.68 2.60
CA TYR A 126 -1.92 8.97 3.87
C TYR A 126 -0.48 8.76 4.30
N GLU A 127 -0.30 8.38 5.57
CA GLU A 127 1.02 8.14 6.16
C GLU A 127 1.14 6.71 6.65
N ILE A 128 2.30 6.09 6.37
CA ILE A 128 2.70 4.81 6.94
C ILE A 128 3.84 5.06 7.91
N LYS A 129 3.82 4.39 9.06
CA LYS A 129 4.98 4.32 9.97
C LYS A 129 5.69 2.99 9.75
N ALA A 130 6.78 3.00 9.00
CA ALA A 130 7.57 1.82 8.68
C ALA A 130 8.59 1.54 9.77
N GLN A 131 8.55 0.33 10.33
CA GLN A 131 9.52 -0.13 11.31
C GLN A 131 10.63 -0.93 10.61
N ALA A 132 11.84 -0.84 11.15
CA ALA A 132 12.93 -1.68 10.70
C ALA A 132 12.70 -3.14 11.15
N ASP A 133 12.99 -4.07 10.26
CA ASP A 133 13.06 -5.50 10.58
C ASP A 133 14.30 -5.81 11.46
N GLN A 134 14.44 -7.08 11.86
CA GLN A 134 15.58 -7.53 12.69
C GLN A 134 16.95 -7.31 12.03
N ASN A 135 16.99 -7.14 10.70
CA ASN A 135 18.19 -6.88 9.93
C ASN A 135 18.41 -5.37 9.66
N GLY A 136 17.56 -4.51 10.21
CA GLY A 136 17.63 -3.06 10.03
C GLY A 136 17.02 -2.55 8.71
N ASN A 137 16.26 -3.38 7.98
CA ASN A 137 15.63 -2.95 6.74
C ASN A 137 14.22 -2.42 7.01
N PHE A 138 13.93 -1.27 6.42
CA PHE A 138 12.58 -0.71 6.34
C PHE A 138 11.92 -1.20 5.05
N LYS A 139 10.67 -1.62 5.15
CA LYS A 139 9.89 -2.13 4.01
C LYS A 139 8.52 -1.49 3.97
N PHE A 140 8.05 -1.20 2.77
CA PHE A 140 6.67 -0.86 2.50
C PHE A 140 6.29 -1.30 1.09
N LYS A 141 4.98 -1.42 0.85
CA LYS A 141 4.42 -1.75 -0.45
C LYS A 141 3.39 -0.70 -0.84
N PHE A 142 3.06 -0.70 -2.13
CA PHE A 142 1.95 0.05 -2.68
C PHE A 142 1.45 -0.68 -3.93
N SER A 143 0.24 -0.34 -4.37
CA SER A 143 -0.35 -0.86 -5.60
C SER A 143 -0.81 0.31 -6.48
N ILE A 144 -0.46 0.26 -7.75
CA ILE A 144 -0.98 1.18 -8.77
C ILE A 144 -1.40 0.33 -9.99
N PRO A 145 -2.62 0.44 -10.53
CA PRO A 145 -3.68 1.34 -10.13
C PRO A 145 -4.28 1.00 -8.76
N LEU A 146 -5.10 1.92 -8.24
CA LEU A 146 -5.85 1.73 -7.01
C LEU A 146 -6.75 0.48 -7.09
N LYS A 147 -6.56 -0.47 -6.17
CA LYS A 147 -7.40 -1.69 -6.08
C LYS A 147 -8.87 -1.33 -5.87
N GLY A 148 -9.76 -2.17 -6.39
CA GLY A 148 -11.22 -1.98 -6.31
C GLY A 148 -11.82 -1.15 -7.44
N LEU A 149 -10.98 -0.55 -8.29
CA LEU A 149 -11.38 0.07 -9.54
C LEU A 149 -10.97 -0.81 -10.73
N GLY A 150 -11.63 -0.61 -11.86
CA GLY A 150 -11.29 -1.30 -13.10
C GLY A 150 -10.05 -0.67 -13.77
N TYR A 151 -9.52 -1.37 -14.77
CA TYR A 151 -8.34 -0.96 -15.52
C TYR A 151 -8.51 -1.32 -17.01
N GLN A 152 -8.07 -0.44 -17.91
CA GLN A 152 -8.03 -0.69 -19.35
C GLN A 152 -6.59 -0.57 -19.86
N GLY A 153 -6.15 -1.47 -20.74
CA GLY A 153 -4.74 -1.71 -21.09
C GLY A 153 -3.92 -0.58 -21.71
N MET A 154 -4.39 0.67 -21.69
CA MET A 154 -3.68 1.86 -22.21
C MET A 154 -3.39 2.92 -21.15
N ASN A 155 -3.60 2.63 -19.87
CA ASN A 155 -3.46 3.64 -18.82
C ASN A 155 -1.99 3.92 -18.49
N GLU A 156 -1.74 5.15 -18.07
CA GLU A 156 -0.42 5.60 -17.61
C GLU A 156 -0.41 5.58 -16.09
N VAL A 157 0.33 4.62 -15.51
CA VAL A 157 0.57 4.58 -14.06
C VAL A 157 2.04 4.78 -13.75
N SER A 158 2.33 5.66 -12.81
CA SER A 158 3.69 5.95 -12.35
C SER A 158 3.74 6.04 -10.83
N ALA A 159 4.88 5.63 -10.27
CA ALA A 159 5.21 5.83 -8.87
C ALA A 159 6.63 6.38 -8.73
N ASP A 160 6.78 7.45 -7.94
CA ASP A 160 8.07 8.03 -7.59
C ASP A 160 8.26 7.98 -6.07
N ILE A 161 9.34 7.34 -5.63
CA ILE A 161 9.67 7.15 -4.23
C ILE A 161 10.97 7.90 -3.93
N ILE A 162 10.87 8.87 -3.04
CA ILE A 162 11.99 9.69 -2.58
C ILE A 162 12.52 9.09 -1.28
N LEU A 163 13.67 8.42 -1.37
CA LEU A 163 14.35 7.87 -0.21
C LEU A 163 15.12 8.94 0.57
N PRO A 164 15.36 8.72 1.87
CA PRO A 164 16.10 9.67 2.69
C PRO A 164 17.57 9.77 2.29
N LYS A 165 18.22 10.83 2.76
CA LYS A 165 19.66 11.02 2.50
C LYS A 165 20.45 9.89 3.14
N GLY A 166 21.37 9.29 2.37
CA GLY A 166 22.24 8.22 2.85
C GLY A 166 21.59 6.84 2.90
N ALA A 167 20.29 6.71 2.56
CA ALA A 167 19.65 5.41 2.48
C ALA A 167 20.18 4.57 1.31
N ASN A 168 20.34 3.28 1.59
CA ASN A 168 20.73 2.25 0.65
C ASN A 168 19.52 1.40 0.30
N LEU A 169 19.16 1.42 -0.99
CA LEU A 169 18.13 0.54 -1.54
C LEU A 169 18.63 -0.90 -1.53
N ASP A 170 17.78 -1.81 -1.08
CA ASP A 170 17.96 -3.23 -1.29
C ASP A 170 17.31 -3.62 -2.63
N ALA A 171 18.13 -3.65 -3.68
CA ALA A 171 17.70 -3.95 -5.04
C ALA A 171 17.30 -5.42 -5.25
N ALA A 172 17.63 -6.32 -4.32
CA ALA A 172 17.18 -7.72 -4.42
C ALA A 172 15.73 -7.90 -3.97
N VAL A 173 15.20 -6.95 -3.20
CA VAL A 173 13.83 -6.96 -2.65
C VAL A 173 12.97 -5.88 -3.28
N THR A 174 13.56 -4.76 -3.67
CA THR A 174 12.83 -3.67 -4.33
C THR A 174 12.51 -4.06 -5.76
N GLN A 175 11.23 -4.24 -6.06
CA GLN A 175 10.74 -4.60 -7.39
C GLN A 175 9.23 -4.39 -7.46
N GLY A 176 8.70 -4.27 -8.68
CA GLY A 176 7.29 -4.53 -8.95
C GLY A 176 7.07 -5.98 -9.39
N GLN A 177 5.88 -6.51 -9.14
CA GLN A 177 5.44 -7.80 -9.66
C GLN A 177 4.05 -7.64 -10.29
N ASP A 178 3.90 -8.04 -11.55
CA ASP A 178 2.62 -8.01 -12.26
C ASP A 178 1.71 -9.20 -11.86
N PRO A 179 0.43 -9.22 -12.29
CA PRO A 179 -0.50 -10.30 -11.94
C PRO A 179 -0.11 -11.68 -12.47
N ASN A 180 0.80 -11.76 -13.45
CA ASN A 180 1.31 -13.01 -14.00
C ASN A 180 2.63 -13.44 -13.33
N GLY A 181 3.10 -12.68 -12.33
CA GLY A 181 4.33 -12.93 -11.61
C GLY A 181 5.59 -12.38 -12.29
N ASN A 182 5.48 -11.60 -13.36
CA ASN A 182 6.63 -11.00 -14.02
C ASN A 182 7.19 -9.84 -13.18
N VAL A 183 8.52 -9.79 -13.09
CA VAL A 183 9.24 -8.73 -12.37
C VAL A 183 9.27 -7.45 -13.20
N ILE A 184 9.04 -6.32 -12.53
CA ILE A 184 9.14 -4.96 -13.06
C ILE A 184 10.31 -4.29 -12.36
N GLU A 185 11.37 -4.04 -13.11
CA GLU A 185 12.55 -3.36 -12.60
C GLU A 185 12.28 -1.87 -12.37
N GLU A 186 12.85 -1.35 -11.30
CA GLU A 186 12.83 0.05 -10.94
C GLU A 186 13.86 0.87 -11.73
N GLN A 187 13.59 2.16 -11.90
CA GLN A 187 14.60 3.14 -12.30
C GLN A 187 15.10 3.88 -11.07
N VAL A 188 16.41 3.84 -10.81
CA VAL A 188 17.00 4.55 -9.67
C VAL A 188 17.85 5.71 -10.15
N VAL A 189 17.50 6.92 -9.70
CA VAL A 189 18.27 8.15 -9.94
C VAL A 189 18.83 8.67 -8.63
N SER A 190 20.14 8.92 -8.59
CA SER A 190 20.78 9.61 -7.47
C SER A 190 20.76 11.12 -7.69
N THR A 191 20.28 11.87 -6.70
CA THR A 191 20.25 13.33 -6.74
C THR A 191 21.54 13.93 -6.20
N ASN A 192 21.81 15.20 -6.52
CA ASN A 192 22.93 15.97 -5.96
C ASN A 192 22.86 16.14 -4.42
N THR A 193 21.72 15.82 -3.81
CA THR A 193 21.53 15.87 -2.35
C THR A 193 21.86 14.54 -1.65
N ASN A 194 22.38 13.55 -2.40
CA ASN A 194 22.64 12.19 -1.93
C ASN A 194 21.37 11.46 -1.44
N ARG A 195 20.23 11.82 -2.03
CA ARG A 195 18.96 11.08 -1.98
C ARG A 195 18.81 10.24 -3.24
N LYS A 196 18.14 9.10 -3.12
CA LYS A 196 17.75 8.25 -4.24
C LYS A 196 16.28 8.44 -4.56
N VAL A 197 15.95 8.59 -5.83
CA VAL A 197 14.58 8.53 -6.35
C VAL A 197 14.43 7.18 -7.05
N VAL A 198 13.45 6.40 -6.60
CA VAL A 198 13.10 5.11 -7.19
C VAL A 198 11.79 5.31 -7.94
N SER A 199 11.81 5.07 -9.25
CA SER A 199 10.68 5.33 -10.13
C SER A 199 10.22 4.03 -10.79
N PHE A 200 8.91 3.87 -10.87
CA PHE A 200 8.27 2.78 -11.61
C PHE A 200 7.33 3.37 -12.66
N TYR A 201 7.37 2.82 -13.87
CA TYR A 201 6.43 3.14 -14.94
C TYR A 201 5.90 1.84 -15.54
N TYR A 202 4.58 1.69 -15.59
CA TYR A 202 4.01 0.42 -15.99
C TYR A 202 2.57 0.52 -16.53
N LYS A 203 2.03 -0.59 -17.06
CA LYS A 203 0.76 -0.63 -17.82
C LYS A 203 -0.21 -1.77 -17.44
N THR A 204 0.02 -2.52 -16.37
CA THR A 204 -0.91 -3.54 -15.82
C THR A 204 -0.78 -3.59 -14.31
N ASP A 205 -1.75 -4.01 -13.51
CA ASP A 205 -1.80 -3.84 -12.04
C ASP A 205 -0.69 -4.55 -11.23
N PRO A 206 0.41 -3.88 -10.82
CA PRO A 206 1.48 -4.53 -10.07
C PRO A 206 1.38 -4.23 -8.59
N GLU A 207 1.91 -5.17 -7.83
CA GLU A 207 2.32 -4.91 -6.47
C GLU A 207 3.79 -4.50 -6.44
N PHE A 208 4.10 -3.40 -5.76
CA PHE A 208 5.46 -2.91 -5.62
C PHE A 208 5.92 -3.05 -4.18
N ILE A 209 7.17 -3.48 -4.00
CA ILE A 209 7.85 -3.53 -2.71
C ILE A 209 9.05 -2.59 -2.78
N VAL A 210 9.25 -1.77 -1.75
CA VAL A 210 10.46 -0.96 -1.56
C VAL A 210 11.11 -1.35 -0.26
N SER A 211 12.40 -1.69 -0.32
CA SER A 211 13.23 -2.07 0.82
C SER A 211 14.47 -1.19 0.89
N TYR A 212 14.73 -0.57 2.05
CA TYR A 212 15.89 0.29 2.24
C TYR A 212 16.45 0.19 3.67
N ARG A 213 17.71 0.61 3.84
CA ARG A 213 18.40 0.71 5.13
C ARG A 213 19.33 1.92 5.14
N TYR A 214 19.85 2.29 6.31
CA TYR A 214 20.86 3.34 6.45
C TYR A 214 22.27 2.76 6.45
#